data_AF-A0A8C9FNB2-F1
#
_entry.id   AF-A0A8C9FNB2-F1
#
_cell.length_a   1.000
_cell.length_b   1.000
_cell.length_c   1.000
_cell.angle_alpha   90.00
_cell.angle_beta   90.00
_cell.angle_gamma   90.00
#
_symmetry.space_group_name_H-M   'P 1'
#
loop_
_entity.id
_entity.type
_entity.pdbx_description
1 polymer ?
#
loop_
_entity_poly.entity_id
_entity_poly.type
_entity_poly.pdbx_seq_one_letter_code
_entity_poly.pdbx_strand_id
1 'polypeptide(L)'
;SFSPWPWVFCRQVKSLCGFMVFSYFFSPQLVVQAGLFHGNEMLCKTVSSSEVNVCSEPVWKQRLDFDINICDLPRMARLCFALYAVIEKAKKARSTKKKSKKADCPIAWVNVMLFDYKDQLKTGECCLHMWSSFPDEKGELLNPMGTVQCNPNTESAAALVVCFPNVASHPVYYPSFEQLLELGRNGEQPRSAPEDPEEKLQLKEILERRSHTELYEHEKDLVWKMRYDIRDQYPQALAKLLTITKWNKHEDVAQMISLLQTWPELPVLNALELLDFSFPDRYVGSFAINSLKKLTDHELFQYLLQLVQVLKYESYLDCELTKFLLDRALSNRKIGHFLFWHLRSEMHVPAVALRFGLILEAYCRGSTHHMKVLMKQGEALSKMKALNEFVKLSSPKATKPQAKEMMHVCMKQETYLEALSHLQSPLNPSIILTEVCVDQCTFMDSKMKPLWIVFNNEETGGGGVGIIFKNGDDLRQDMLTLQMIQLMDVLWKQEGLDLRMTPYGCLSTGDKTGLIEVVMHSDTIANIQLNKSNMAATAAFNKDALLNWLKSKNPGYVVIAFTQCCFATSFQLGDRIITLTSP
;
A
#
# COMPACT_ATOMS: atom_id res chain seq x y z
N SER A 1 -30.61 1.39 30.47
CA SER A 1 -30.82 2.77 29.99
C SER A 1 -29.47 3.46 29.90
N PHE A 2 -28.73 3.23 28.81
CA PHE A 2 -27.45 3.87 28.58
C PHE A 2 -27.68 5.09 27.69
N SER A 3 -27.26 6.24 28.17
CA SER A 3 -27.33 7.55 27.52
C SER A 3 -26.47 7.61 26.25
N PRO A 4 -26.77 8.53 25.32
CA PRO A 4 -25.88 8.83 24.19
C PRO A 4 -24.58 9.38 24.73
N TRP A 5 -23.44 8.82 24.37
CA TRP A 5 -22.13 9.36 24.72
C TRP A 5 -21.10 8.73 23.75
N PRO A 6 -20.24 9.52 23.09
CA PRO A 6 -18.80 9.40 23.30
C PRO A 6 -18.24 10.81 23.45
N TRP A 7 -17.53 11.04 24.54
CA TRP A 7 -16.98 12.37 24.83
C TRP A 7 -15.50 12.34 24.62
N VAL A 8 -15.01 13.41 24.03
CA VAL A 8 -13.58 13.65 24.01
C VAL A 8 -13.36 15.04 24.55
N PHE A 9 -12.59 15.16 25.62
CA PHE A 9 -12.11 16.46 26.07
C PHE A 9 -10.86 16.82 25.27
N CYS A 10 -10.97 17.82 24.40
CA CYS A 10 -9.81 18.44 23.76
C CYS A 10 -9.17 19.40 24.77
N ARG A 11 -8.03 19.02 25.35
CA ARG A 11 -7.38 19.82 26.41
C ARG A 11 -6.46 20.87 25.81
N GLN A 12 -5.47 20.44 25.04
CA GLN A 12 -4.36 21.30 24.63
C GLN A 12 -3.57 20.67 23.47
N VAL A 13 -3.01 21.47 22.58
CA VAL A 13 -1.92 21.03 21.69
C VAL A 13 -0.59 21.47 22.30
N LYS A 14 0.37 20.56 22.44
CA LYS A 14 1.72 20.83 22.96
C LYS A 14 2.68 20.94 21.77
N SER A 15 3.26 22.12 21.59
CA SER A 15 4.22 22.48 20.53
C SER A 15 3.67 22.50 19.11
N LEU A 16 3.87 23.62 18.41
CA LEU A 16 3.65 23.78 16.98
C LEU A 16 4.96 24.29 16.38
N CYS A 17 5.77 23.39 15.82
CA CYS A 17 7.04 23.77 15.20
C CYS A 17 6.80 24.49 13.87
N GLY A 18 7.19 25.78 13.82
CA GLY A 18 7.59 26.47 12.59
C GLY A 18 6.48 26.92 11.62
N PHE A 19 5.56 27.79 12.05
CA PHE A 19 4.69 28.52 11.12
C PHE A 19 5.38 29.79 10.57
N MET A 20 6.33 29.62 9.65
CA MET A 20 7.08 30.75 9.08
C MET A 20 6.34 31.53 7.97
N VAL A 21 5.02 31.34 7.77
CA VAL A 21 4.29 31.86 6.58
C VAL A 21 3.04 32.69 6.91
N PHE A 22 2.65 32.87 8.18
CA PHE A 22 1.43 33.65 8.50
C PHE A 22 1.62 35.17 8.64
N SER A 23 2.82 35.70 8.38
CA SER A 23 3.13 37.14 8.51
C SER A 23 2.33 38.06 7.56
N TYR A 24 1.60 37.51 6.57
CA TYR A 24 0.76 38.27 5.65
C TYR A 24 -0.75 38.18 5.90
N PHE A 25 -1.19 37.44 6.92
CA PHE A 25 -2.61 37.21 7.19
C PHE A 25 -3.05 37.85 8.51
N PHE A 26 -4.17 38.57 8.49
CA PHE A 26 -4.80 39.08 9.70
C PHE A 26 -5.29 37.90 10.54
N SER A 27 -4.66 37.68 11.70
CA SER A 27 -5.07 36.83 12.83
C SER A 27 -5.63 35.43 12.45
N PRO A 28 -4.79 34.47 12.02
CA PRO A 28 -5.24 33.09 11.83
C PRO A 28 -5.71 32.47 13.16
N GLN A 29 -6.73 31.60 13.08
CA GLN A 29 -7.29 30.86 14.22
C GLN A 29 -7.15 29.36 13.99
N LEU A 30 -6.88 28.60 15.05
CA LEU A 30 -6.77 27.16 15.05
C LEU A 30 -8.10 26.51 15.39
N VAL A 31 -8.41 25.43 14.69
CA VAL A 31 -9.56 24.56 14.93
C VAL A 31 -9.11 23.11 14.88
N VAL A 32 -9.69 22.29 15.75
CA VAL A 32 -9.58 20.83 15.71
C VAL A 32 -10.92 20.28 15.20
N GLN A 33 -10.91 19.63 14.04
CA GLN A 33 -12.02 18.80 13.58
C GLN A 33 -11.81 17.38 14.07
N ALA A 34 -12.88 16.72 14.49
CA ALA A 34 -12.88 15.34 14.92
C ALA A 34 -14.03 14.55 14.27
N GLY A 35 -13.78 13.29 13.93
CA GLY A 35 -14.78 12.40 13.34
C GLY A 35 -14.61 10.96 13.83
N LEU A 36 -15.73 10.25 13.93
CA LEU A 36 -15.76 8.82 14.23
C LEU A 36 -15.99 8.04 12.95
N PHE A 37 -15.12 7.06 12.70
CA PHE A 37 -15.16 6.26 11.48
C PHE A 37 -15.12 4.76 11.76
N HIS A 38 -15.71 4.01 10.84
CA HIS A 38 -15.52 2.58 10.65
C HIS A 38 -15.01 2.38 9.23
N GLY A 39 -13.69 2.26 9.08
CA GLY A 39 -13.06 2.25 7.76
C GLY A 39 -13.18 3.63 7.13
N ASN A 40 -13.77 3.70 5.93
CA ASN A 40 -14.08 4.97 5.26
C ASN A 40 -15.43 5.57 5.71
N GLU A 41 -16.31 4.79 6.32
CA GLU A 41 -17.66 5.22 6.68
C GLU A 41 -17.66 6.07 7.96
N MET A 42 -18.35 7.19 7.92
CA MET A 42 -18.54 8.07 9.06
C MET A 42 -19.69 7.55 9.93
N LEU A 43 -19.43 7.28 11.21
CA LEU A 43 -20.42 6.71 12.14
C LEU A 43 -21.49 7.71 12.57
N CYS A 44 -21.12 8.99 12.63
CA CYS A 44 -21.97 10.13 12.95
C CYS A 44 -21.32 11.43 12.45
N LYS A 45 -22.06 12.54 12.39
CA LYS A 45 -21.52 13.84 11.91
C LYS A 45 -20.21 14.23 12.62
N THR A 46 -19.28 14.79 11.87
CA THR A 46 -18.04 15.36 12.43
C THR A 46 -18.34 16.54 13.34
N VAL A 47 -17.48 16.77 14.32
CA VAL A 47 -17.55 17.91 15.24
C VAL A 47 -16.28 18.73 15.18
N SER A 48 -16.39 20.03 15.45
CA SER A 48 -15.26 20.94 15.47
C SER A 48 -15.19 21.68 16.81
N SER A 49 -13.97 21.95 17.25
CA SER A 49 -13.73 22.83 18.39
C SER A 49 -14.08 24.28 18.08
N SER A 50 -14.11 25.12 19.11
CA SER A 50 -14.09 26.57 18.94
C SER A 50 -12.79 27.03 18.27
N GLU A 51 -12.86 28.16 17.56
CA GLU A 51 -11.70 28.87 17.01
C GLU A 51 -10.86 29.44 18.17
N VAL A 52 -9.56 29.12 18.20
CA VAL A 52 -8.59 29.63 19.20
C VAL A 52 -7.47 30.37 18.48
N ASN A 53 -6.96 31.46 19.04
CA ASN A 53 -5.86 32.20 18.42
C ASN A 53 -4.62 31.31 18.25
N VAL A 54 -3.92 31.45 17.12
CA VAL A 54 -2.67 30.72 16.87
C VAL A 54 -1.63 31.09 17.94
N CYS A 55 -1.13 30.08 18.64
CA CYS A 55 0.02 30.16 19.55
C CYS A 55 0.72 28.79 19.58
N SER A 56 1.87 28.68 20.26
CA SER A 56 2.63 27.42 20.35
C SER A 56 1.94 26.33 21.17
N GLU A 57 1.10 26.72 22.13
CA GLU A 57 0.39 25.82 23.04
C GLU A 57 -1.09 26.22 23.18
N PRO A 58 -1.90 26.04 22.13
CA PRO A 58 -3.31 26.41 22.17
C PRO A 58 -4.07 25.49 23.13
N VAL A 59 -4.96 26.09 23.92
CA VAL A 59 -5.75 25.41 24.96
C VAL A 59 -7.23 25.56 24.62
N TRP A 60 -7.93 24.44 24.44
CA TRP A 60 -9.38 24.43 24.22
C TRP A 60 -10.15 24.14 25.50
N LYS A 61 -9.74 23.14 26.29
CA LYS A 61 -10.49 22.60 27.44
C LYS A 61 -11.99 22.43 27.12
N GLN A 62 -12.27 21.96 25.91
CA GLN A 62 -13.62 21.84 25.37
C GLN A 62 -14.02 20.37 25.29
N ARG A 63 -15.29 20.12 25.58
CA ARG A 63 -15.95 18.82 25.38
C ARG A 63 -16.50 18.75 23.95
N LEU A 64 -16.20 17.67 23.24
CA LEU A 64 -16.73 17.36 21.91
C LEU A 64 -17.71 16.19 22.00
N ASP A 65 -18.93 16.42 21.51
CA ASP A 65 -20.10 15.56 21.64
C ASP A 65 -20.40 14.86 20.31
N PHE A 66 -20.34 13.54 20.24
CA PHE A 66 -20.72 12.82 19.02
C PHE A 66 -22.13 12.24 19.13
N ASP A 67 -22.86 12.27 18.01
CA ASP A 67 -24.24 11.79 17.89
C ASP A 67 -24.28 10.26 17.68
N ILE A 68 -23.82 9.51 18.69
CA ILE A 68 -23.83 8.04 18.74
C ILE A 68 -23.78 7.57 20.20
N ASN A 69 -24.35 6.40 20.54
CA ASN A 69 -24.23 5.85 21.89
C ASN A 69 -22.93 5.05 22.04
N ILE A 70 -22.40 4.91 23.26
CA ILE A 70 -21.20 4.07 23.52
C ILE A 70 -21.48 2.62 23.10
N CYS A 71 -22.68 2.13 23.39
CA CYS A 71 -23.08 0.75 23.05
C CYS A 71 -23.12 0.51 21.53
N ASP A 72 -23.28 1.57 20.73
CA ASP A 72 -23.35 1.51 19.27
C ASP A 72 -21.98 1.70 18.60
N LEU A 73 -20.90 1.91 19.36
CA LEU A 73 -19.56 1.99 18.80
C LEU A 73 -19.11 0.59 18.33
N PRO A 74 -18.82 0.39 17.03
CA PRO A 74 -18.30 -0.89 16.56
C PRO A 74 -16.88 -1.12 17.09
N ARG A 75 -16.47 -2.40 17.13
CA ARG A 75 -15.16 -2.79 17.66
C ARG A 75 -14.00 -2.03 17.02
N MET A 76 -14.08 -1.79 15.72
CA MET A 76 -13.04 -1.16 14.91
C MET A 76 -13.27 0.34 14.70
N ALA A 77 -14.05 0.97 15.59
CA ALA A 77 -14.24 2.41 15.60
C ALA A 77 -12.91 3.14 15.84
N ARG A 78 -12.60 4.05 14.92
CA ARG A 78 -11.45 4.97 15.01
C ARG A 78 -11.94 6.39 15.19
N LEU A 79 -11.22 7.12 16.04
CA LEU A 79 -11.38 8.54 16.24
C LEU A 79 -10.27 9.27 15.49
N CYS A 80 -10.67 10.09 14.52
CA CYS A 80 -9.78 10.83 13.64
C CYS A 80 -9.82 12.31 14.00
N PHE A 81 -8.65 12.94 14.08
CA PHE A 81 -8.51 14.38 14.31
C PHE A 81 -7.75 15.04 13.17
N ALA A 82 -8.13 16.28 12.86
CA ALA A 82 -7.39 17.19 12.02
C ALA A 82 -7.28 18.55 12.70
N LEU A 83 -6.04 19.02 12.85
CA LEU A 83 -5.72 20.38 13.24
C LEU A 83 -5.52 21.20 11.96
N TYR A 84 -6.17 22.36 11.90
CA TYR A 84 -6.06 23.27 10.77
C TYR A 84 -6.19 24.73 11.21
N ALA A 85 -5.65 25.64 10.40
CA ALA A 85 -5.80 27.07 10.56
C ALA A 85 -6.91 27.59 9.65
N VAL A 86 -7.80 28.41 10.19
CA VAL A 86 -8.80 29.17 9.43
C VAL A 86 -8.17 30.52 9.08
N ILE A 87 -8.05 30.79 7.78
CA ILE A 87 -7.43 32.02 7.26
C ILE A 87 -8.50 32.88 6.59
N GLU A 88 -8.56 34.15 6.96
CA GLU A 88 -9.34 35.15 6.23
C GLU A 88 -8.57 35.63 4.98
N LYS A 89 -9.13 35.42 3.79
CA LYS A 89 -8.56 35.98 2.56
C LYS A 89 -8.81 37.49 2.50
N ALA A 90 -7.74 38.26 2.28
CA ALA A 90 -7.81 39.71 2.09
C ALA A 90 -8.71 40.09 0.89
N LYS A 91 -9.46 41.18 1.03
CA LYS A 91 -10.40 41.70 0.02
C LYS A 91 -9.67 42.05 -1.28
N LYS A 92 -10.04 41.48 -2.43
CA LYS A 92 -9.74 42.10 -3.74
C LYS A 92 -10.65 43.33 -3.90
N ALA A 93 -10.06 44.49 -4.14
CA ALA A 93 -10.70 45.82 -4.09
C ALA A 93 -11.78 46.12 -5.18
N ARG A 94 -12.41 45.12 -5.82
CA ARG A 94 -13.27 45.36 -7.01
C ARG A 94 -14.59 44.57 -7.09
N SER A 95 -15.13 44.03 -6.00
CA SER A 95 -16.40 43.29 -6.05
C SER A 95 -17.40 43.74 -4.97
N THR A 96 -18.56 44.25 -5.40
CA THR A 96 -19.68 44.74 -4.58
C THR A 96 -20.65 43.66 -4.09
N LYS A 97 -20.24 42.38 -4.00
CA LYS A 97 -21.06 41.33 -3.36
C LYS A 97 -20.36 40.68 -2.16
N LYS A 98 -21.02 40.80 -1.02
CA LYS A 98 -20.64 40.36 0.34
C LYS A 98 -20.46 38.82 0.44
N LYS A 99 -19.24 38.37 0.77
CA LYS A 99 -18.89 37.33 1.76
C LYS A 99 -17.36 37.18 1.81
N SER A 100 -16.74 37.27 2.99
CA SER A 100 -15.33 36.87 3.17
C SER A 100 -15.26 35.36 2.94
N LYS A 101 -14.33 34.91 2.10
CA LYS A 101 -14.12 33.47 1.86
C LYS A 101 -13.04 33.00 2.83
N LYS A 102 -13.46 32.42 3.96
CA LYS A 102 -12.57 31.67 4.87
C LYS A 102 -11.96 30.50 4.09
N ALA A 103 -10.68 30.24 4.32
CA ALA A 103 -9.98 29.09 3.73
C ALA A 103 -9.30 28.30 4.83
N ASP A 104 -9.47 26.98 4.78
CA ASP A 104 -8.89 26.06 5.74
C ASP A 104 -7.49 25.66 5.26
N CYS A 105 -6.53 25.76 6.16
CA CYS A 105 -5.13 25.40 5.94
C CYS A 105 -4.79 24.20 6.84
N PRO A 106 -4.74 22.98 6.29
CA PRO A 106 -4.44 21.78 7.08
C PRO A 106 -3.03 21.89 7.70
N ILE A 107 -2.91 21.50 8.98
CA ILE A 107 -1.66 21.57 9.75
C ILE A 107 -1.15 20.16 10.07
N ALA A 108 -1.97 19.36 10.73
CA ALA A 108 -1.62 18.01 11.12
C ALA A 108 -2.86 17.14 11.36
N TRP A 109 -2.73 15.82 11.30
CA TRP A 109 -3.79 14.86 11.60
C TRP A 109 -3.28 13.74 12.51
N VAL A 110 -4.18 13.10 13.25
CA VAL A 110 -3.87 11.90 14.03
C VAL A 110 -5.11 11.05 14.23
N ASN A 111 -4.94 9.73 14.18
CA ASN A 111 -6.01 8.77 14.41
C ASN A 111 -5.70 7.92 15.63
N VAL A 112 -6.74 7.45 16.32
CA VAL A 112 -6.61 6.53 17.45
C VAL A 112 -7.80 5.58 17.50
N MET A 113 -7.56 4.30 17.77
CA MET A 113 -8.62 3.32 18.01
C MET A 113 -9.31 3.60 19.34
N LEU A 114 -10.64 3.53 19.41
CA LEU A 114 -11.37 3.73 20.67
C LEU A 114 -11.21 2.55 21.64
N PHE A 115 -11.08 1.34 21.10
CA PHE A 115 -10.75 0.13 21.86
C PHE A 115 -9.27 -0.19 21.69
N ASP A 116 -8.61 -0.64 22.75
CA ASP A 116 -7.22 -1.11 22.67
C ASP A 116 -7.13 -2.54 22.09
N TYR A 117 -5.92 -3.12 22.08
CA TYR A 117 -5.69 -4.45 21.52
C TYR A 117 -6.27 -5.58 22.39
N LYS A 118 -6.66 -5.30 23.63
CA LYS A 118 -7.28 -6.22 24.59
C LYS A 118 -8.79 -6.03 24.67
N ASP A 119 -9.37 -5.34 23.68
CA ASP A 119 -10.80 -5.03 23.60
C ASP A 119 -11.29 -4.05 24.67
N GLN A 120 -10.42 -3.39 25.43
CA GLN A 120 -10.82 -2.43 26.44
C GLN A 120 -11.10 -1.06 25.82
N LEU A 121 -12.22 -0.43 26.20
CA LEU A 121 -12.53 0.95 25.83
C LEU A 121 -11.53 1.89 26.51
N LYS A 122 -10.87 2.76 25.74
CA LYS A 122 -9.88 3.70 26.25
C LYS A 122 -10.51 4.73 27.18
N THR A 123 -9.83 5.00 28.29
CA THR A 123 -10.17 6.06 29.26
C THR A 123 -8.92 6.83 29.67
N GLY A 124 -9.10 8.03 30.23
CA GLY A 124 -8.00 8.85 30.75
C GLY A 124 -7.34 9.74 29.70
N GLU A 125 -6.25 10.39 30.10
CA GLU A 125 -5.51 11.33 29.26
C GLU A 125 -4.60 10.60 28.26
N CYS A 126 -4.58 11.09 27.02
CA CYS A 126 -3.75 10.56 25.95
C CYS A 126 -3.08 11.72 25.19
N CYS A 127 -1.77 11.60 24.96
CA CYS A 127 -0.99 12.54 24.16
C CYS A 127 -0.77 11.95 22.77
N LEU A 128 -1.37 12.56 21.75
CA LEU A 128 -1.40 12.07 20.37
C LEU A 128 -0.45 12.88 19.50
N HIS A 129 0.72 12.34 19.17
CA HIS A 129 1.68 13.00 18.28
C HIS A 129 1.23 12.86 16.82
N MET A 130 1.08 14.00 16.16
CA MET A 130 0.38 14.16 14.89
C MET A 130 1.32 14.07 13.68
N TRP A 131 0.73 13.74 12.53
CA TRP A 131 1.38 13.68 11.22
C TRP A 131 1.10 14.96 10.42
N SER A 132 2.11 15.53 9.77
CA SER A 132 2.00 16.79 9.01
C SER A 132 1.70 16.59 7.51
N SER A 133 1.91 15.38 6.97
CA SER A 133 1.68 15.09 5.56
C SER A 133 0.20 14.76 5.32
N PHE A 134 -0.48 15.56 4.49
CA PHE A 134 -1.85 15.28 4.06
C PHE A 134 -1.84 14.61 2.68
N PRO A 135 -2.80 13.71 2.39
CA PRO A 135 -2.99 13.24 1.02
C PRO A 135 -3.45 14.42 0.14
N ASP A 136 -2.76 14.63 -0.99
CA ASP A 136 -2.90 15.80 -1.86
C ASP A 136 -4.26 15.92 -2.59
N GLU A 137 -5.16 14.94 -2.47
CA GLU A 137 -6.19 14.72 -3.50
C GLU A 137 -7.63 15.11 -3.19
N LYS A 138 -8.04 15.46 -1.96
CA LYS A 138 -9.49 15.60 -1.66
C LYS A 138 -9.98 16.87 -0.98
N GLY A 139 -9.10 17.74 -0.48
CA GLY A 139 -9.55 18.90 0.31
C GLY A 139 -10.31 18.51 1.59
N GLU A 140 -10.33 17.23 1.95
CA GLU A 140 -10.83 16.70 3.21
C GLU A 140 -9.72 16.81 4.27
N LEU A 141 -10.06 17.33 5.45
CA LEU A 141 -9.10 17.56 6.53
C LEU A 141 -8.80 16.28 7.32
N LEU A 142 -9.80 15.43 7.53
CA LEU A 142 -9.67 14.17 8.25
C LEU A 142 -9.09 13.09 7.33
N ASN A 143 -8.21 12.24 7.88
CA ASN A 143 -7.56 11.17 7.12
C ASN A 143 -7.85 9.79 7.75
N PRO A 144 -9.05 9.22 7.61
CA PRO A 144 -9.41 7.95 8.24
C PRO A 144 -8.55 6.77 7.75
N MET A 145 -8.07 6.79 6.50
CA MET A 145 -7.15 5.78 5.94
C MET A 145 -5.74 5.84 6.55
N GLY A 146 -5.39 6.94 7.22
CA GLY A 146 -4.11 7.11 7.87
C GLY A 146 -3.90 6.15 9.06
N THR A 147 -2.63 5.90 9.38
CA THR A 147 -2.24 5.06 10.52
C THR A 147 -2.85 5.55 11.85
N VAL A 148 -3.18 4.60 12.73
CA VAL A 148 -3.60 4.86 14.12
C VAL A 148 -2.43 4.93 15.09
N GLN A 149 -1.20 4.82 14.59
CA GLN A 149 0.03 5.02 15.36
C GLN A 149 0.38 6.51 15.41
N CYS A 150 0.83 6.96 16.57
CA CYS A 150 1.35 8.31 16.74
C CYS A 150 2.68 8.49 15.97
N ASN A 151 2.97 9.72 15.58
CA ASN A 151 4.24 10.07 14.97
C ASN A 151 5.40 9.80 15.95
N PRO A 152 6.41 8.99 15.58
CA PRO A 152 7.53 8.68 16.48
C PRO A 152 8.50 9.85 16.70
N ASN A 153 8.47 10.89 15.84
CA ASN A 153 9.29 12.09 16.04
C ASN A 153 8.62 13.05 17.04
N THR A 154 8.60 12.66 18.31
CA THR A 154 7.92 13.40 19.38
C THR A 154 8.52 14.77 19.68
N GLU A 155 9.76 15.02 19.27
CA GLU A 155 10.44 16.30 19.51
C GLU A 155 9.95 17.41 18.56
N SER A 156 9.60 17.05 17.32
CA SER A 156 9.19 18.02 16.29
C SER A 156 7.70 17.97 15.94
N ALA A 157 7.04 16.85 16.20
CA ALA A 157 5.63 16.67 15.87
C ALA A 157 4.73 17.54 16.74
N ALA A 158 3.67 18.11 16.15
CA ALA A 158 2.57 18.68 16.93
C ALA A 158 1.92 17.56 17.76
N ALA A 159 1.56 17.84 19.01
CA ALA A 159 0.93 16.85 19.87
C ALA A 159 -0.43 17.31 20.37
N LEU A 160 -1.48 16.53 20.18
CA LEU A 160 -2.83 16.80 20.67
C LEU A 160 -3.08 16.00 21.96
N VAL A 161 -3.37 16.70 23.07
CA VAL A 161 -3.74 16.08 24.34
C VAL A 161 -5.26 15.99 24.44
N VAL A 162 -5.76 14.76 24.49
CA VAL A 162 -7.18 14.44 24.66
C VAL A 162 -7.41 13.68 25.95
N CYS A 163 -8.60 13.77 26.52
CA CYS A 163 -9.01 12.97 27.66
C CYS A 163 -10.30 12.22 27.36
N PHE A 164 -10.22 10.90 27.43
CA PHE A 164 -11.35 9.99 27.30
C PHE A 164 -12.05 9.85 28.67
N PRO A 165 -13.37 10.02 28.74
CA PRO A 165 -14.12 9.96 30.00
C PRO A 165 -14.08 8.55 30.59
N ASN A 166 -14.12 8.46 31.92
CA ASN A 166 -14.46 7.20 32.59
C ASN A 166 -15.96 6.97 32.46
N VAL A 167 -16.36 5.91 31.75
CA VAL A 167 -17.77 5.58 31.47
C VAL A 167 -18.42 4.72 32.55
N ALA A 168 -17.60 4.03 33.34
CA ALA A 168 -18.01 3.16 34.44
C ALA A 168 -16.95 3.20 35.55
N SER A 169 -17.30 2.66 36.73
CA SER A 169 -16.36 2.50 37.86
C SER A 169 -15.32 1.39 37.63
N HIS A 170 -15.54 0.54 36.63
CA HIS A 170 -14.65 -0.55 36.22
C HIS A 170 -14.31 -0.43 34.73
N PRO A 171 -13.21 -1.07 34.28
CA PRO A 171 -12.91 -1.20 32.85
C PRO A 171 -14.09 -1.79 32.07
N VAL A 172 -14.33 -1.24 30.87
CA VAL A 172 -15.36 -1.74 29.95
C VAL A 172 -14.66 -2.38 28.76
N TYR A 173 -15.07 -3.60 28.43
CA TYR A 173 -14.56 -4.35 27.29
C TYR A 173 -15.63 -4.46 26.21
N TYR A 174 -15.20 -4.56 24.96
CA TYR A 174 -16.10 -4.93 23.87
C TYR A 174 -16.69 -6.33 24.14
N PRO A 175 -17.97 -6.59 23.81
CA PRO A 175 -18.59 -7.89 24.04
C PRO A 175 -17.78 -9.04 23.46
N SER A 176 -17.77 -10.17 24.17
CA SER A 176 -17.13 -11.37 23.69
C SER A 176 -17.79 -11.86 22.41
N PHE A 177 -17.10 -12.74 21.69
CA PHE A 177 -17.65 -13.31 20.47
C PHE A 177 -18.98 -14.05 20.72
N GLU A 178 -19.07 -14.83 21.79
CA GLU A 178 -20.27 -15.56 22.19
C GLU A 178 -21.45 -14.62 22.49
N GLN A 179 -21.21 -13.51 23.20
CA GLN A 179 -22.23 -12.52 23.51
C GLN A 179 -22.79 -11.83 22.24
N LEU A 180 -21.94 -11.57 21.25
CA LEU A 180 -22.38 -11.02 19.96
C LEU A 180 -23.25 -12.03 19.20
N LEU A 181 -22.90 -13.31 19.21
CA LEU A 181 -23.69 -14.35 18.57
C LEU A 181 -25.06 -14.52 19.24
N GLU A 182 -25.11 -14.50 20.57
CA GLU A 182 -26.38 -14.55 21.31
C GLU A 182 -27.28 -13.35 20.97
N LEU A 183 -26.72 -12.14 20.94
CA LEU A 183 -27.48 -10.94 20.56
C LEU A 183 -27.97 -11.02 19.10
N GLY A 184 -27.11 -11.46 18.19
CA GLY A 184 -27.44 -11.61 16.78
C GLY A 184 -28.58 -12.61 16.55
N ARG A 185 -28.56 -13.75 17.25
CA ARG A 185 -29.62 -14.76 17.22
C ARG A 185 -30.95 -14.26 17.81
N ASN A 186 -30.89 -13.48 18.89
CA ASN A 186 -32.08 -12.90 19.49
C ASN A 186 -32.73 -11.80 18.63
N GLY A 187 -31.93 -11.15 17.78
CA GLY A 187 -32.41 -10.19 16.79
C GLY A 187 -32.97 -10.83 15.50
N GLU A 188 -32.93 -12.16 15.38
CA GLU A 188 -33.49 -12.86 14.23
C GLU A 188 -35.01 -12.71 14.18
N GLN A 189 -35.49 -11.95 13.20
CA GLN A 189 -36.90 -11.99 12.83
C GLN A 189 -37.21 -13.36 12.20
N PRO A 190 -38.33 -14.01 12.55
CA PRO A 190 -38.72 -15.25 11.89
C PRO A 190 -38.85 -15.03 10.38
N ARG A 191 -38.31 -15.96 9.57
CA ARG A 191 -38.43 -15.93 8.10
C ARG A 191 -39.89 -15.67 7.73
N SER A 192 -40.21 -14.50 7.19
CA SER A 192 -41.55 -14.22 6.68
C SER A 192 -41.89 -15.16 5.53
N ALA A 193 -43.18 -15.49 5.39
CA ALA A 193 -43.75 -16.40 4.39
C ALA A 193 -43.39 -16.00 2.92
N PRO A 194 -43.70 -16.84 1.91
CA PRO A 194 -42.97 -16.91 0.64
C PRO A 194 -42.85 -15.54 -0.02
N GLU A 195 -41.60 -15.12 -0.19
CA GLU A 195 -41.22 -13.80 -0.66
C GLU A 195 -41.74 -13.50 -2.06
N ASP A 196 -42.14 -12.25 -2.27
CA ASP A 196 -42.63 -11.72 -3.53
C ASP A 196 -41.63 -11.99 -4.67
N PRO A 197 -42.03 -12.69 -5.75
CA PRO A 197 -41.18 -12.90 -6.91
C PRO A 197 -40.59 -11.61 -7.50
N GLU A 198 -41.29 -10.48 -7.37
CA GLU A 198 -40.82 -9.18 -7.83
C GLU A 198 -39.65 -8.66 -6.98
N GLU A 199 -39.72 -8.78 -5.64
CA GLU A 199 -38.61 -8.45 -4.74
C GLU A 199 -37.37 -9.31 -5.02
N LYS A 200 -37.56 -10.60 -5.33
CA LYS A 200 -36.45 -11.50 -5.72
C LYS A 200 -35.78 -11.08 -7.02
N LEU A 201 -36.58 -10.66 -8.01
CA LEU A 201 -36.04 -10.17 -9.27
C LEU A 201 -35.28 -8.86 -9.06
N GLN A 202 -35.83 -7.93 -8.29
CA GLN A 202 -35.16 -6.68 -7.92
C GLN A 202 -33.86 -6.92 -7.17
N LEU A 203 -33.84 -7.84 -6.19
CA LEU A 203 -32.61 -8.23 -5.49
C LEU A 203 -31.56 -8.72 -6.49
N LYS A 204 -31.92 -9.64 -7.38
CA LYS A 204 -30.98 -10.19 -8.38
C LYS A 204 -30.39 -9.07 -9.25
N GLU A 205 -31.21 -8.14 -9.74
CA GLU A 205 -30.74 -7.00 -10.51
C GLU A 205 -29.76 -6.12 -9.71
N ILE A 206 -30.04 -5.86 -8.43
CA ILE A 206 -29.16 -5.09 -7.54
C ILE A 206 -27.80 -5.80 -7.32
N LEU A 207 -27.82 -7.12 -7.12
CA LEU A 207 -26.62 -7.90 -6.87
C LEU A 207 -25.74 -8.07 -8.11
N GLU A 208 -26.33 -8.13 -9.31
CA GLU A 208 -25.60 -8.24 -10.59
C GLU A 208 -24.98 -6.91 -11.06
N ARG A 209 -25.41 -5.77 -10.52
CA ARG A 209 -24.76 -4.47 -10.80
C ARG A 209 -23.30 -4.48 -10.35
N ARG A 210 -22.43 -3.82 -11.12
CA ARG A 210 -20.99 -3.68 -10.79
C ARG A 210 -20.79 -3.08 -9.39
N SER A 211 -19.72 -3.48 -8.71
CA SER A 211 -19.44 -3.18 -7.29
C SER A 211 -19.39 -1.69 -6.91
N HIS A 212 -19.25 -0.78 -7.88
CA HIS A 212 -19.14 0.67 -7.64
C HIS A 212 -20.44 1.46 -7.83
N THR A 213 -21.57 0.80 -8.11
CA THR A 213 -22.87 1.50 -8.22
C THR A 213 -23.43 1.76 -6.83
N GLU A 214 -23.63 3.04 -6.47
CA GLU A 214 -24.32 3.41 -5.23
C GLU A 214 -25.76 2.88 -5.22
N LEU A 215 -26.19 2.37 -4.07
CA LEU A 215 -27.55 1.87 -3.85
C LEU A 215 -28.42 2.95 -3.21
N TYR A 216 -29.67 3.03 -3.65
CA TYR A 216 -30.67 3.87 -3.01
C TYR A 216 -31.11 3.28 -1.66
N GLU A 217 -31.63 4.09 -0.73
CA GLU A 217 -32.00 3.63 0.62
C GLU A 217 -33.01 2.46 0.61
N HIS A 218 -34.01 2.49 -0.28
CA HIS A 218 -34.96 1.37 -0.41
C HIS A 218 -34.30 0.07 -0.91
N GLU A 219 -33.27 0.17 -1.75
CA GLU A 219 -32.49 -0.99 -2.22
C GLU A 219 -31.63 -1.54 -1.08
N LYS A 220 -31.04 -0.67 -0.25
CA LYS A 220 -30.28 -1.09 0.95
C LYS A 220 -31.17 -1.83 1.94
N ASP A 221 -32.38 -1.30 2.18
CA ASP A 221 -33.35 -1.93 3.06
C ASP A 221 -33.78 -3.31 2.53
N LEU A 222 -33.98 -3.45 1.22
CA LEU A 222 -34.26 -4.75 0.58
C LEU A 222 -33.09 -5.74 0.73
N VAL A 223 -31.86 -5.30 0.45
CA VAL A 223 -30.64 -6.12 0.59
C VAL A 223 -30.46 -6.58 2.05
N TRP A 224 -30.68 -5.69 3.02
CA TRP A 224 -30.63 -6.04 4.44
C TRP A 224 -31.74 -7.03 4.81
N LYS A 225 -32.98 -6.78 4.37
CA LYS A 225 -34.14 -7.66 4.59
C LYS A 225 -33.84 -9.08 4.11
N MET A 226 -33.29 -9.22 2.90
CA MET A 226 -33.04 -10.50 2.23
C MET A 226 -31.64 -11.11 2.51
N ARG A 227 -30.93 -10.65 3.55
CA ARG A 227 -29.56 -11.09 3.89
C ARG A 227 -29.35 -12.61 3.99
N TYR A 228 -30.37 -13.36 4.41
CA TYR A 228 -30.31 -14.82 4.46
C TYR A 228 -30.38 -15.46 3.08
N ASP A 229 -31.23 -14.95 2.18
CA ASP A 229 -31.28 -15.39 0.78
C ASP A 229 -30.00 -15.05 0.03
N ILE A 230 -29.38 -13.91 0.36
CA ILE A 230 -28.05 -13.56 -0.17
C ILE A 230 -27.01 -14.59 0.28
N ARG A 231 -26.96 -14.95 1.57
CA ARG A 231 -26.05 -16.00 2.05
C ARG A 231 -26.29 -17.34 1.32
N ASP A 232 -27.56 -17.73 1.20
CA ASP A 232 -27.94 -19.06 0.72
C ASP A 232 -27.83 -19.19 -0.82
N GLN A 233 -28.09 -18.13 -1.59
CA GLN A 233 -28.18 -18.16 -3.06
C GLN A 233 -27.10 -17.32 -3.77
N TYR A 234 -26.56 -16.28 -3.12
CA TYR A 234 -25.60 -15.33 -3.71
C TYR A 234 -24.41 -15.03 -2.77
N PRO A 235 -23.70 -16.04 -2.25
CA PRO A 235 -22.68 -15.83 -1.22
C PRO A 235 -21.54 -14.90 -1.65
N GLN A 236 -21.24 -14.82 -2.95
CA GLN A 236 -20.26 -13.89 -3.53
C GLN A 236 -20.60 -12.41 -3.33
N ALA A 237 -21.85 -12.08 -2.99
CA ALA A 237 -22.31 -10.72 -2.75
C ALA A 237 -22.10 -10.22 -1.31
N LEU A 238 -21.34 -10.94 -0.48
CA LEU A 238 -21.06 -10.55 0.91
C LEU A 238 -20.56 -9.11 1.03
N ALA A 239 -19.65 -8.67 0.15
CA ALA A 239 -19.12 -7.31 0.16
C ALA A 239 -20.23 -6.25 0.07
N LYS A 240 -21.23 -6.45 -0.80
CA LYS A 240 -22.39 -5.53 -0.92
C LYS A 240 -23.21 -5.48 0.36
N LEU A 241 -23.44 -6.64 0.99
CA LEU A 241 -24.18 -6.72 2.26
C LEU A 241 -23.43 -6.02 3.40
N LEU A 242 -22.12 -6.19 3.48
CA LEU A 242 -21.27 -5.52 4.49
C LEU A 242 -21.26 -4.00 4.31
N THR A 243 -21.23 -3.52 3.06
CA THR A 243 -21.27 -2.08 2.74
C THR A 243 -22.56 -1.40 3.18
N ILE A 244 -23.70 -2.13 3.19
CA ILE A 244 -24.99 -1.55 3.60
C ILE A 244 -25.33 -1.84 5.07
N THR A 245 -24.51 -2.64 5.76
CA THR A 245 -24.70 -2.95 7.19
C THR A 245 -24.53 -1.67 8.00
N LYS A 246 -25.47 -1.38 8.90
CA LYS A 246 -25.43 -0.17 9.75
C LYS A 246 -24.45 -0.37 10.91
N TRP A 247 -23.16 -0.11 10.66
CA TRP A 247 -22.08 -0.29 11.65
C TRP A 247 -22.19 0.62 12.88
N ASN A 248 -23.05 1.62 12.84
CA ASN A 248 -23.40 2.50 13.97
C ASN A 248 -24.62 2.02 14.77
N LYS A 249 -25.03 0.75 14.61
CA LYS A 249 -26.07 0.09 15.41
C LYS A 249 -25.61 -1.29 15.83
N HIS A 250 -25.41 -1.48 17.13
CA HIS A 250 -24.81 -2.73 17.62
C HIS A 250 -25.68 -3.98 17.39
N GLU A 251 -27.01 -3.85 17.34
CA GLU A 251 -27.93 -4.94 17.02
C GLU A 251 -27.76 -5.42 15.57
N ASP A 252 -27.65 -4.50 14.62
CA ASP A 252 -27.43 -4.82 13.19
C ASP A 252 -26.04 -5.46 13.00
N VAL A 253 -25.01 -4.92 13.66
CA VAL A 253 -23.66 -5.52 13.69
C VAL A 253 -23.72 -6.95 14.23
N ALA A 254 -24.38 -7.18 15.36
CA ALA A 254 -24.48 -8.52 15.95
C ALA A 254 -25.18 -9.53 15.01
N GLN A 255 -26.25 -9.12 14.32
CA GLN A 255 -26.90 -9.94 13.31
C GLN A 255 -25.98 -10.27 12.13
N MET A 256 -25.21 -9.29 11.63
CA MET A 256 -24.27 -9.51 10.53
C MET A 256 -23.13 -10.46 10.95
N ILE A 257 -22.56 -10.27 12.14
CA ILE A 257 -21.50 -11.16 12.66
C ILE A 257 -22.03 -12.59 12.90
N SER A 258 -23.27 -12.73 13.39
CA SER A 258 -23.93 -14.03 13.50
C SER A 258 -24.11 -14.70 12.13
N LEU A 259 -24.58 -13.95 11.14
CA LEU A 259 -24.74 -14.43 9.77
C LEU A 259 -23.42 -14.89 9.16
N LEU A 260 -22.34 -14.12 9.38
CA LEU A 260 -20.99 -14.38 8.87
C LEU A 260 -20.42 -15.74 9.33
N GLN A 261 -20.79 -16.21 10.54
CA GLN A 261 -20.37 -17.53 11.03
C GLN A 261 -20.83 -18.69 10.15
N THR A 262 -22.00 -18.54 9.55
CA THR A 262 -22.61 -19.55 8.68
C THR A 262 -22.40 -19.25 7.21
N TRP A 263 -21.64 -18.20 6.88
CA TRP A 263 -21.37 -17.82 5.51
C TRP A 263 -20.43 -18.84 4.87
N PRO A 264 -20.73 -19.35 3.67
CA PRO A 264 -19.85 -20.28 2.98
C PRO A 264 -18.53 -19.62 2.59
N GLU A 265 -17.45 -20.40 2.56
CA GLU A 265 -16.14 -19.89 2.15
C GLU A 265 -16.18 -19.24 0.76
N LEU A 266 -15.55 -18.08 0.59
CA LEU A 266 -15.61 -17.32 -0.65
C LEU A 266 -14.51 -17.71 -1.66
N PRO A 267 -14.74 -17.52 -2.97
CA PRO A 267 -13.67 -17.52 -3.95
C PRO A 267 -12.57 -16.50 -3.60
N VAL A 268 -11.34 -16.77 -4.04
CA VAL A 268 -10.16 -15.95 -3.74
C VAL A 268 -10.37 -14.47 -4.09
N LEU A 269 -10.95 -14.18 -5.26
CA LEU A 269 -11.14 -12.80 -5.72
C LEU A 269 -12.06 -12.01 -4.78
N ASN A 270 -13.16 -12.60 -4.33
CA ASN A 270 -14.07 -11.98 -3.37
C ASN A 270 -13.42 -11.83 -2.00
N ALA A 271 -12.62 -12.80 -1.57
CA ALA A 271 -11.88 -12.69 -0.31
C ALA A 271 -10.83 -11.56 -0.33
N LEU A 272 -10.18 -11.33 -1.48
CA LEU A 272 -9.26 -10.20 -1.67
C LEU A 272 -9.98 -8.84 -1.61
N GLU A 273 -11.21 -8.74 -2.13
CA GLU A 273 -12.05 -7.54 -2.00
C GLU A 273 -12.33 -7.20 -0.52
N LEU A 274 -12.58 -8.20 0.31
CA LEU A 274 -12.84 -8.03 1.74
C LEU A 274 -11.62 -7.61 2.58
N LEU A 275 -10.43 -7.56 1.99
CA LEU A 275 -9.23 -6.99 2.64
C LEU A 275 -9.07 -5.49 2.39
N ASP A 276 -9.94 -4.89 1.58
CA ASP A 276 -9.96 -3.44 1.38
C ASP A 276 -10.28 -2.70 2.69
N PHE A 277 -9.78 -1.46 2.79
CA PHE A 277 -10.01 -0.59 3.94
C PHE A 277 -11.50 -0.31 4.24
N SER A 278 -12.37 -0.50 3.24
CA SER A 278 -13.82 -0.40 3.37
C SER A 278 -14.43 -1.48 4.28
N PHE A 279 -13.71 -2.56 4.59
CA PHE A 279 -14.18 -3.67 5.42
C PHE A 279 -13.30 -3.86 6.68
N PRO A 280 -13.30 -2.90 7.61
CA PRO A 280 -12.32 -2.84 8.70
C PRO A 280 -12.61 -3.79 9.87
N ASP A 281 -13.78 -4.44 9.91
CA ASP A 281 -14.17 -5.31 11.03
C ASP A 281 -13.27 -6.54 11.15
N ARG A 282 -12.89 -6.92 12.39
CA ARG A 282 -11.94 -8.01 12.62
C ARG A 282 -12.46 -9.39 12.22
N TYR A 283 -13.77 -9.62 12.34
CA TYR A 283 -14.35 -10.91 12.00
C TYR A 283 -14.49 -11.04 10.48
N VAL A 284 -14.79 -9.93 9.80
CA VAL A 284 -14.72 -9.85 8.34
C VAL A 284 -13.29 -10.12 7.84
N GLY A 285 -12.29 -9.44 8.43
CA GLY A 285 -10.88 -9.69 8.12
C GLY A 285 -10.46 -11.14 8.38
N SER A 286 -10.84 -11.71 9.52
CA SER A 286 -10.58 -13.13 9.82
C SER A 286 -11.24 -14.09 8.82
N PHE A 287 -12.49 -13.81 8.44
CA PHE A 287 -13.21 -14.58 7.42
C PHE A 287 -12.54 -14.50 6.04
N ALA A 288 -12.09 -13.31 5.64
CA ALA A 288 -11.34 -13.10 4.41
C ALA A 288 -10.04 -13.92 4.39
N ILE A 289 -9.24 -13.84 5.46
CA ILE A 289 -8.00 -14.62 5.59
C ILE A 289 -8.27 -16.13 5.57
N ASN A 290 -9.32 -16.60 6.24
CA ASN A 290 -9.71 -18.01 6.19
C ASN A 290 -10.04 -18.47 4.76
N SER A 291 -10.75 -17.65 3.98
CA SER A 291 -11.06 -17.93 2.56
C SER A 291 -9.82 -17.88 1.64
N LEU A 292 -8.73 -17.25 2.09
CA LEU A 292 -7.44 -17.17 1.37
C LEU A 292 -6.47 -18.29 1.76
N LYS A 293 -6.74 -19.08 2.81
CA LYS A 293 -5.87 -20.19 3.22
C LYS A 293 -5.70 -21.27 2.13
N LYS A 294 -6.67 -21.40 1.22
CA LYS A 294 -6.60 -22.31 0.06
C LYS A 294 -5.66 -21.85 -1.07
N LEU A 295 -5.15 -20.61 -1.03
CA LEU A 295 -4.22 -20.11 -2.04
C LEU A 295 -3.00 -21.03 -2.15
N THR A 296 -2.68 -21.47 -3.36
CA THR A 296 -1.39 -22.10 -3.65
C THR A 296 -0.25 -21.11 -3.41
N ASP A 297 0.98 -21.60 -3.21
CA ASP A 297 2.14 -20.71 -3.06
C ASP A 297 2.38 -19.83 -4.30
N HIS A 298 2.02 -20.32 -5.49
CA HIS A 298 2.12 -19.58 -6.73
C HIS A 298 1.12 -18.42 -6.78
N GLU A 299 -0.15 -18.66 -6.46
CA GLU A 299 -1.17 -17.60 -6.40
C GLU A 299 -0.88 -16.61 -5.28
N LEU A 300 -0.47 -17.09 -4.09
CA LEU A 300 -0.07 -16.19 -3.00
C LEU A 300 1.08 -15.28 -3.43
N PHE A 301 2.10 -15.82 -4.11
CA PHE A 301 3.20 -15.03 -4.64
C PHE A 301 2.73 -13.94 -5.61
N GLN A 302 1.72 -14.23 -6.43
CA GLN A 302 1.14 -13.29 -7.38
C GLN A 302 0.42 -12.10 -6.71
N TYR A 303 -0.09 -12.26 -5.48
CA TYR A 303 -0.78 -11.23 -4.71
C TYR A 303 0.00 -10.71 -3.49
N LEU A 304 1.23 -11.21 -3.28
CA LEU A 304 2.00 -10.96 -2.05
C LEU A 304 2.26 -9.46 -1.84
N LEU A 305 2.56 -8.73 -2.92
CA LEU A 305 2.78 -7.28 -2.83
C LEU A 305 1.54 -6.57 -2.26
N GLN A 306 0.34 -6.89 -2.76
CA GLN A 306 -0.92 -6.29 -2.32
C GLN A 306 -1.20 -6.63 -0.85
N LEU A 307 -1.01 -7.89 -0.45
CA LEU A 307 -1.22 -8.32 0.94
C LEU A 307 -0.27 -7.60 1.92
N VAL A 308 0.99 -7.35 1.52
CA VAL A 308 1.90 -6.53 2.33
C VAL A 308 1.40 -5.08 2.45
N GLN A 309 0.74 -4.52 1.44
CA GLN A 309 0.15 -3.19 1.55
C GLN A 309 -1.06 -3.16 2.50
N VAL A 310 -1.87 -4.23 2.55
CA VAL A 310 -3.01 -4.34 3.48
C VAL A 310 -2.57 -4.25 4.95
N LEU A 311 -1.35 -4.70 5.30
CA LEU A 311 -0.79 -4.56 6.64
C LEU A 311 -0.74 -3.09 7.13
N LYS A 312 -0.77 -2.12 6.21
CA LYS A 312 -0.78 -0.68 6.55
C LYS A 312 -2.14 -0.20 7.05
N TYR A 313 -3.22 -0.92 6.71
CA TYR A 313 -4.58 -0.65 7.17
C TYR A 313 -4.88 -1.28 8.54
N GLU A 314 -4.11 -2.31 8.92
CA GLU A 314 -4.28 -3.02 10.18
C GLU A 314 -4.16 -2.10 11.38
N SER A 315 -5.15 -2.21 12.28
CA SER A 315 -5.27 -1.34 13.46
C SER A 315 -4.39 -1.81 14.63
N TYR A 316 -4.08 -3.10 14.69
CA TYR A 316 -3.28 -3.72 15.75
C TYR A 316 -2.10 -4.50 15.17
N LEU A 317 -1.04 -4.67 15.97
CA LEU A 317 0.17 -5.36 15.54
C LEU A 317 -0.06 -6.86 15.32
N ASP A 318 -0.69 -7.52 16.29
CA ASP A 318 -1.12 -8.90 16.18
C ASP A 318 -2.45 -8.98 15.42
N CYS A 319 -2.43 -9.55 14.22
CA CYS A 319 -3.60 -9.75 13.36
C CYS A 319 -3.47 -11.02 12.51
N GLU A 320 -4.59 -11.54 12.03
CA GLU A 320 -4.64 -12.79 11.27
C GLU A 320 -3.87 -12.71 9.94
N LEU A 321 -3.85 -11.55 9.27
CA LEU A 321 -3.05 -11.36 8.07
C LEU A 321 -1.55 -11.49 8.35
N THR A 322 -1.07 -10.92 9.47
CA THR A 322 0.35 -11.02 9.86
C THR A 322 0.74 -12.48 10.12
N LYS A 323 -0.09 -13.22 10.87
CA LYS A 323 0.13 -14.65 11.14
C LYS A 323 0.14 -15.47 9.85
N PHE A 324 -0.87 -15.28 8.99
CA PHE A 324 -0.96 -15.95 7.70
C PHE A 324 0.28 -15.72 6.83
N LEU A 325 0.74 -14.47 6.70
CA LEU A 325 1.92 -14.15 5.91
C LEU A 325 3.20 -14.78 6.50
N LEU A 326 3.37 -14.76 7.82
CA LEU A 326 4.51 -15.38 8.50
C LEU A 326 4.50 -16.91 8.33
N ASP A 327 3.36 -17.56 8.54
CA ASP A 327 3.22 -19.02 8.39
C ASP A 327 3.58 -19.47 6.98
N ARG A 328 3.09 -18.74 5.96
CA ARG A 328 3.38 -19.02 4.54
C ARG A 328 4.84 -18.73 4.19
N ALA A 329 5.40 -17.64 4.71
CA ALA A 329 6.80 -17.28 4.50
C ALA A 329 7.78 -18.28 5.14
N LEU A 330 7.46 -18.82 6.30
CA LEU A 330 8.28 -19.83 6.98
C LEU A 330 8.15 -21.21 6.33
N SER A 331 7.02 -21.50 5.68
CA SER A 331 6.78 -22.73 4.94
C SER A 331 7.37 -22.72 3.52
N ASN A 332 7.54 -21.54 2.91
CA ASN A 332 8.08 -21.40 1.57
C ASN A 332 9.15 -20.29 1.50
N ARG A 333 10.40 -20.69 1.26
CA ARG A 333 11.56 -19.77 1.26
C ARG A 333 11.46 -18.65 0.23
N LYS A 334 10.83 -18.89 -0.93
CA LYS A 334 10.63 -17.84 -1.95
C LYS A 334 9.64 -16.79 -1.45
N ILE A 335 8.51 -17.20 -0.87
CA ILE A 335 7.55 -16.27 -0.25
C ILE A 335 8.24 -15.48 0.87
N GLY A 336 8.98 -16.16 1.76
CA GLY A 336 9.68 -15.48 2.85
C GLY A 336 10.77 -14.50 2.38
N HIS A 337 11.46 -14.81 1.28
CA HIS A 337 12.43 -13.91 0.64
C HIS A 337 11.76 -12.61 0.17
N PHE A 338 10.64 -12.70 -0.55
CA PHE A 338 9.95 -11.51 -1.06
C PHE A 338 9.18 -10.75 0.03
N LEU A 339 8.60 -11.47 1.01
CA LEU A 339 8.02 -10.83 2.20
C LEU A 339 9.07 -9.97 2.91
N PHE A 340 10.26 -10.52 3.14
CA PHE A 340 11.37 -9.77 3.73
C PHE A 340 11.67 -8.50 2.93
N TRP A 341 11.84 -8.58 1.62
CA TRP A 341 12.22 -7.40 0.81
C TRP A 341 11.11 -6.36 0.70
N HIS A 342 9.85 -6.76 0.59
CA HIS A 342 8.72 -5.83 0.59
C HIS A 342 8.67 -5.03 1.90
N LEU A 343 8.82 -5.70 3.05
CA LEU A 343 8.85 -5.04 4.37
C LEU A 343 10.12 -4.20 4.55
N ARG A 344 11.29 -4.76 4.23
CA ARG A 344 12.61 -4.14 4.43
C ARG A 344 12.77 -2.86 3.62
N SER A 345 12.19 -2.80 2.43
CA SER A 345 12.27 -1.65 1.54
C SER A 345 11.60 -0.40 2.14
N GLU A 346 10.60 -0.59 3.00
CA GLU A 346 9.80 0.50 3.60
C GLU A 346 10.20 0.83 5.04
N MET A 347 11.29 0.27 5.58
CA MET A 347 11.77 0.58 6.95
C MET A 347 12.13 2.07 7.16
N HIS A 348 12.34 2.82 6.09
CA HIS A 348 12.57 4.27 6.13
C HIS A 348 11.30 5.09 6.35
N VAL A 349 10.11 4.48 6.21
CA VAL A 349 8.80 5.12 6.37
C VAL A 349 8.36 5.01 7.84
N PRO A 350 8.35 6.11 8.62
CA PRO A 350 8.14 6.03 10.06
C PRO A 350 6.79 5.42 10.47
N ALA A 351 5.74 5.63 9.67
CA ALA A 351 4.39 5.15 9.95
C ALA A 351 4.25 3.62 9.99
N VAL A 352 5.17 2.89 9.33
CA VAL A 352 5.13 1.41 9.23
C VAL A 352 6.37 0.73 9.82
N ALA A 353 7.44 1.48 10.08
CA ALA A 353 8.74 0.94 10.51
C ALA A 353 8.64 0.02 11.74
N LEU A 354 7.82 0.37 12.74
CA LEU A 354 7.62 -0.48 13.92
C LEU A 354 6.96 -1.82 13.54
N ARG A 355 5.83 -1.78 12.82
CA ARG A 355 5.11 -2.99 12.41
C ARG A 355 5.98 -3.88 11.54
N PHE A 356 6.59 -3.32 10.51
CA PHE A 356 7.40 -4.07 9.56
C PHE A 356 8.66 -4.61 10.24
N GLY A 357 9.28 -3.85 11.14
CA GLY A 357 10.41 -4.30 11.96
C GLY A 357 10.08 -5.51 12.83
N LEU A 358 8.93 -5.51 13.51
CA LEU A 358 8.49 -6.63 14.35
C LEU A 358 8.21 -7.90 13.52
N ILE A 359 7.59 -7.76 12.35
CA ILE A 359 7.35 -8.90 11.43
C ILE A 359 8.68 -9.47 10.91
N LEU A 360 9.60 -8.59 10.50
CA LEU A 360 10.94 -8.98 10.07
C LEU A 360 11.71 -9.71 11.18
N GLU A 361 11.61 -9.23 12.42
CA GLU A 361 12.23 -9.89 13.58
C GLU A 361 11.63 -11.29 13.80
N ALA A 362 10.30 -11.41 13.80
CA ALA A 362 9.61 -12.69 13.96
C ALA A 362 10.02 -13.70 12.88
N TYR A 363 10.10 -13.26 11.62
CA TYR A 363 10.56 -14.09 10.51
C TYR A 363 12.02 -14.55 10.68
N CYS A 364 12.92 -13.65 11.06
CA CYS A 364 14.33 -13.97 11.31
C CYS A 364 14.51 -14.97 12.46
N ARG A 365 13.64 -14.91 13.50
CA ARG A 365 13.61 -15.92 14.57
C ARG A 365 13.18 -17.29 14.06
N GLY A 366 12.26 -17.35 13.10
CA GLY A 366 11.81 -18.60 12.47
C GLY A 366 12.78 -19.18 11.45
N SER A 367 13.70 -18.39 10.89
CA SER A 367 14.71 -18.88 9.92
C SER A 367 16.07 -18.17 10.04
N THR A 368 16.86 -18.59 11.02
CA THR A 368 18.20 -18.01 11.30
C THR A 368 19.20 -18.22 10.15
N HIS A 369 19.09 -19.32 9.41
CA HIS A 369 19.93 -19.55 8.23
C HIS A 369 19.59 -18.56 7.10
N HIS A 370 18.30 -18.37 6.81
CA HIS A 370 17.88 -17.46 5.76
C HIS A 370 18.21 -16.00 6.12
N MET A 371 18.15 -15.63 7.40
CA MET A 371 18.64 -14.33 7.88
C MET A 371 20.09 -14.05 7.43
N LYS A 372 21.01 -15.03 7.53
CA LYS A 372 22.41 -14.86 7.08
C LYS A 372 22.50 -14.64 5.56
N VAL A 373 21.69 -15.35 4.78
CA VAL A 373 21.63 -15.18 3.32
C VAL A 373 21.12 -13.78 2.96
N LEU A 374 20.11 -13.27 3.68
CA LEU A 374 19.57 -11.92 3.49
C LEU A 374 20.57 -10.84 3.95
N MET A 375 21.35 -11.10 5.01
CA MET A 375 22.44 -10.21 5.43
C MET A 375 23.49 -10.06 4.33
N LYS A 376 23.89 -11.16 3.67
CA LYS A 376 24.83 -11.11 2.54
C LYS A 376 24.30 -10.24 1.39
N GLN A 377 23.00 -10.34 1.08
CA GLN A 377 22.35 -9.46 0.11
C GLN A 377 22.38 -7.99 0.55
N GLY A 378 22.18 -7.72 1.84
CA GLY A 378 22.28 -6.38 2.43
C GLY A 378 23.68 -5.77 2.33
N GLU A 379 24.72 -6.57 2.56
CA GLU A 379 26.13 -6.17 2.38
C GLU A 379 26.42 -5.76 0.93
N ALA A 380 25.97 -6.59 -0.03
CA ALA A 380 26.11 -6.30 -1.46
C ALA A 380 25.42 -4.98 -1.83
N LEU A 381 24.16 -4.78 -1.40
CA LEU A 381 23.41 -3.54 -1.65
C LEU A 381 24.08 -2.32 -1.02
N SER A 382 24.69 -2.46 0.17
CA SER A 382 25.47 -1.39 0.80
C SER A 382 26.66 -0.97 -0.06
N LYS A 383 27.42 -1.94 -0.58
CA LYS A 383 28.54 -1.70 -1.51
C LYS A 383 28.07 -1.08 -2.83
N MET A 384 26.96 -1.55 -3.40
CA MET A 384 26.37 -0.96 -4.61
C MET A 384 25.94 0.49 -4.39
N LYS A 385 25.35 0.82 -3.23
CA LYS A 385 24.97 2.20 -2.89
C LYS A 385 26.20 3.12 -2.82
N ALA A 386 27.24 2.71 -2.08
CA ALA A 386 28.48 3.47 -1.98
C ALA A 386 29.15 3.67 -3.35
N LEU A 387 29.17 2.62 -4.19
CA LEU A 387 29.71 2.69 -5.55
C LEU A 387 28.90 3.64 -6.45
N ASN A 388 27.56 3.62 -6.36
CA ASN A 388 26.69 4.50 -7.12
C ASN A 388 26.90 5.98 -6.72
N GLU A 389 27.04 6.26 -5.43
CA GLU A 389 27.34 7.62 -4.94
C GLU A 389 28.71 8.10 -5.43
N PHE A 390 29.72 7.23 -5.40
CA PHE A 390 31.03 7.52 -5.97
C PHE A 390 30.97 7.85 -7.48
N VAL A 391 30.23 7.05 -8.26
CA VAL A 391 30.05 7.29 -9.70
C VAL A 391 29.30 8.61 -9.95
N LYS A 392 28.26 8.92 -9.17
CA LYS A 392 27.53 10.20 -9.25
C LYS A 392 28.42 11.41 -8.99
N LEU A 393 29.34 11.32 -8.04
CA LEU A 393 30.28 12.39 -7.69
C LEU A 393 31.43 12.54 -8.70
N SER A 394 31.86 11.43 -9.31
CA SER A 394 32.97 11.41 -10.28
C SER A 394 32.51 11.79 -11.70
N SER A 395 31.30 11.41 -12.11
CA SER A 395 30.81 11.59 -13.48
C SER A 395 30.74 13.04 -13.99
N PRO A 396 30.51 14.08 -13.16
CA PRO A 396 30.59 15.48 -13.60
C PRO A 396 32.02 15.99 -13.83
N LYS A 397 33.03 15.32 -13.25
CA LYS A 397 34.43 15.77 -13.23
C LYS A 397 35.32 14.97 -14.18
N ALA A 398 34.82 13.87 -14.72
CA ALA A 398 35.57 12.94 -15.55
C ALA A 398 34.75 12.51 -16.77
N THR A 399 35.43 12.13 -17.85
CA THR A 399 34.76 11.51 -18.99
C THR A 399 34.20 10.13 -18.60
N LYS A 400 33.17 9.64 -19.29
CA LYS A 400 32.57 8.32 -18.99
C LYS A 400 33.60 7.17 -18.93
N PRO A 401 34.58 7.06 -19.86
CA PRO A 401 35.61 6.03 -19.75
C PRO A 401 36.47 6.15 -18.49
N GLN A 402 36.87 7.37 -18.11
CA GLN A 402 37.64 7.60 -16.88
C GLN A 402 36.83 7.24 -15.62
N ALA A 403 35.56 7.66 -15.55
CA ALA A 403 34.68 7.30 -14.45
C ALA A 403 34.42 5.78 -14.38
N LYS A 404 34.33 5.09 -15.53
CA LYS A 404 34.22 3.63 -15.62
C LYS A 404 35.47 2.95 -15.08
N GLU A 405 36.67 3.41 -15.46
CA GLU A 405 37.92 2.87 -14.94
C GLU A 405 38.02 3.04 -13.42
N MET A 406 37.68 4.22 -12.91
CA MET A 406 37.63 4.48 -11.47
C MET A 406 36.63 3.57 -10.74
N MET A 407 35.46 3.32 -11.33
CA MET A 407 34.49 2.35 -10.83
C MET A 407 35.09 0.93 -10.77
N HIS A 408 35.80 0.51 -11.83
CA HIS A 408 36.44 -0.80 -11.90
C HIS A 408 37.53 -0.97 -10.84
N VAL A 409 38.38 0.05 -10.64
CA VAL A 409 39.39 0.06 -9.57
C VAL A 409 38.75 -0.11 -8.20
N CYS A 410 37.61 0.56 -7.94
CA CYS A 410 36.88 0.41 -6.68
C CYS A 410 36.29 -1.01 -6.53
N MET A 411 35.69 -1.57 -7.58
CA MET A 411 35.11 -2.92 -7.55
C MET A 411 36.16 -4.02 -7.38
N LYS A 412 37.39 -3.82 -7.85
CA LYS A 412 38.51 -4.76 -7.71
C LYS A 412 39.10 -4.82 -6.29
N GLN A 413 38.66 -3.96 -5.37
CA GLN A 413 39.03 -4.07 -3.96
C GLN A 413 38.47 -5.35 -3.34
N GLU A 414 39.24 -6.02 -2.48
CA GLU A 414 38.88 -7.29 -1.85
C GLU A 414 37.49 -7.23 -1.16
N THR A 415 37.23 -6.16 -0.40
CA THR A 415 35.93 -5.98 0.29
C THR A 415 34.74 -5.81 -0.65
N TYR A 416 34.95 -5.39 -1.90
CA TYR A 416 33.90 -5.28 -2.91
C TYR A 416 33.68 -6.62 -3.62
N LEU A 417 34.76 -7.30 -4.02
CA LEU A 417 34.69 -8.62 -4.64
C LEU A 417 34.02 -9.63 -3.71
N GLU A 418 34.40 -9.66 -2.43
CA GLU A 418 33.80 -10.54 -1.44
C GLU A 418 32.30 -10.24 -1.26
N ALA A 419 31.92 -8.97 -1.08
CA ALA A 419 30.54 -8.58 -0.82
C ALA A 419 29.60 -8.79 -2.02
N LEU A 420 30.10 -8.53 -3.24
CA LEU A 420 29.30 -8.62 -4.47
C LEU A 420 29.24 -10.04 -5.05
N SER A 421 30.02 -10.99 -4.55
CA SER A 421 30.09 -12.35 -5.09
C SER A 421 29.44 -13.39 -4.15
N HIS A 422 29.05 -14.52 -4.73
CA HIS A 422 28.48 -15.70 -4.06
C HIS A 422 27.27 -15.39 -3.17
N LEU A 423 26.27 -14.73 -3.75
CA LEU A 423 25.02 -14.40 -3.07
C LEU A 423 23.81 -14.84 -3.90
N GLN A 424 22.69 -15.09 -3.22
CA GLN A 424 21.41 -15.25 -3.94
C GLN A 424 20.93 -13.89 -4.44
N SER A 425 20.42 -13.83 -5.66
CA SER A 425 19.86 -12.60 -6.21
C SER A 425 18.63 -12.17 -5.41
N PRO A 426 18.54 -10.90 -4.96
CA PRO A 426 17.32 -10.38 -4.36
C PRO A 426 16.12 -10.41 -5.32
N LEU A 427 16.37 -10.33 -6.63
CA LEU A 427 15.31 -10.38 -7.66
C LEU A 427 14.76 -11.79 -7.88
N ASN A 428 15.57 -12.83 -7.61
CA ASN A 428 15.16 -14.22 -7.75
C ASN A 428 16.06 -15.12 -6.87
N PRO A 429 15.56 -15.65 -5.74
CA PRO A 429 16.38 -16.43 -4.81
C PRO A 429 16.85 -17.79 -5.36
N SER A 430 16.35 -18.22 -6.53
CA SER A 430 16.83 -19.41 -7.24
C SER A 430 18.10 -19.14 -8.07
N ILE A 431 18.44 -17.86 -8.31
CA ILE A 431 19.64 -17.47 -9.05
C ILE A 431 20.75 -17.15 -8.05
N ILE A 432 21.89 -17.81 -8.20
CA ILE A 432 23.11 -17.49 -7.46
C ILE A 432 23.95 -16.55 -8.29
N LEU A 433 24.23 -15.35 -7.78
CA LEU A 433 25.20 -14.42 -8.33
C LEU A 433 26.58 -14.88 -7.85
N THR A 434 27.34 -15.52 -8.75
CA THR A 434 28.66 -16.13 -8.47
C THR A 434 29.75 -15.07 -8.45
N GLU A 435 30.56 -14.94 -9.50
CA GLU A 435 31.64 -13.94 -9.55
C GLU A 435 31.20 -12.69 -10.32
N VAL A 436 31.54 -11.51 -9.81
CA VAL A 436 31.27 -10.25 -10.51
C VAL A 436 32.26 -10.03 -11.67
N CYS A 437 31.75 -9.89 -12.89
CA CYS A 437 32.52 -9.57 -14.09
C CYS A 437 32.81 -8.06 -14.15
N VAL A 438 33.79 -7.60 -13.37
CA VAL A 438 34.10 -6.15 -13.27
C VAL A 438 34.27 -5.50 -14.64
N ASP A 439 34.99 -6.14 -15.57
CA ASP A 439 35.30 -5.56 -16.88
C ASP A 439 34.04 -5.31 -17.74
N GLN A 440 32.97 -6.09 -17.50
CA GLN A 440 31.67 -5.95 -18.15
C GLN A 440 30.72 -4.99 -17.40
N CYS A 441 31.05 -4.60 -16.17
CA CYS A 441 30.27 -3.66 -15.38
C CYS A 441 30.41 -2.24 -15.93
N THR A 442 29.35 -1.45 -15.85
CA THR A 442 29.31 -0.06 -16.32
C THR A 442 28.20 0.72 -15.58
N PHE A 443 27.91 1.94 -16.00
CA PHE A 443 26.76 2.71 -15.52
C PHE A 443 26.03 3.41 -16.68
N MET A 444 24.74 3.66 -16.48
CA MET A 444 23.88 4.34 -17.46
C MET A 444 24.05 5.86 -17.39
N ASP A 445 23.79 6.56 -18.49
CA ASP A 445 24.02 8.00 -18.60
C ASP A 445 22.92 8.87 -17.98
N SER A 446 21.81 8.28 -17.53
CA SER A 446 20.69 8.99 -16.91
C SER A 446 21.08 9.74 -15.63
N LYS A 447 20.20 10.64 -15.16
CA LYS A 447 20.45 11.54 -14.01
C LYS A 447 20.98 10.81 -12.78
N MET A 448 20.42 9.65 -12.46
CA MET A 448 20.77 8.89 -11.25
C MET A 448 21.95 7.92 -11.42
N LYS A 449 22.60 7.90 -12.60
CA LYS A 449 23.71 7.00 -12.94
C LYS A 449 23.53 5.55 -12.45
N PRO A 450 22.43 4.86 -12.80
CA PRO A 450 22.22 3.46 -12.43
C PRO A 450 23.43 2.59 -12.76
N LEU A 451 23.82 1.70 -11.84
CA LEU A 451 24.92 0.77 -12.07
C LEU A 451 24.40 -0.43 -12.86
N TRP A 452 25.18 -0.89 -13.82
CA TRP A 452 24.98 -2.14 -14.56
C TRP A 452 26.05 -3.12 -14.11
N ILE A 453 25.64 -4.16 -13.38
CA ILE A 453 26.55 -5.14 -12.77
C ILE A 453 26.29 -6.49 -13.43
N VAL A 454 27.35 -7.13 -13.90
CA VAL A 454 27.30 -8.42 -14.60
C VAL A 454 28.01 -9.48 -13.78
N PHE A 455 27.46 -10.69 -13.75
CA PHE A 455 27.99 -11.85 -13.03
C PHE A 455 28.27 -13.01 -14.00
N ASN A 456 29.36 -13.74 -13.74
CA ASN A 456 29.73 -14.93 -14.50
C ASN A 456 29.10 -16.18 -13.88
N ASN A 457 28.01 -16.64 -14.48
CA ASN A 457 27.29 -17.84 -14.04
C ASN A 457 27.59 -19.08 -14.90
N GLU A 458 28.60 -19.05 -15.76
CA GLU A 458 28.89 -20.11 -16.74
C GLU A 458 29.10 -21.49 -16.08
N GLU A 459 29.74 -21.56 -14.91
CA GLU A 459 29.95 -22.81 -14.17
C GLU A 459 28.66 -23.47 -13.67
N THR A 460 27.56 -22.71 -13.57
CA THR A 460 26.23 -23.22 -13.18
C THR A 460 25.36 -23.58 -14.38
N GLY A 461 25.91 -23.56 -15.60
CA GLY A 461 25.19 -23.82 -16.85
C GLY A 461 24.26 -22.67 -17.29
N GLY A 462 24.33 -21.51 -16.63
CA GLY A 462 23.59 -20.30 -16.99
C GLY A 462 24.43 -19.35 -17.85
N GLY A 463 23.76 -18.58 -18.73
CA GLY A 463 24.40 -17.43 -19.37
C GLY A 463 24.73 -16.32 -18.36
N GLY A 464 25.50 -15.31 -18.77
CA GLY A 464 25.82 -14.16 -17.92
C GLY A 464 24.56 -13.51 -17.35
N VAL A 465 24.53 -13.22 -16.04
CA VAL A 465 23.39 -12.61 -15.36
C VAL A 465 23.71 -11.15 -15.08
N GLY A 466 22.78 -10.24 -15.37
CA GLY A 466 22.94 -8.82 -15.08
C GLY A 466 21.91 -8.30 -14.10
N ILE A 467 22.32 -7.35 -13.25
CA ILE A 467 21.42 -6.54 -12.43
C ILE A 467 21.71 -5.07 -12.67
N ILE A 468 20.65 -4.26 -12.69
CA ILE A 468 20.73 -2.81 -12.65
C ILE A 468 20.43 -2.37 -11.22
N PHE A 469 21.37 -1.70 -10.58
CA PHE A 469 21.15 -1.05 -9.29
C PHE A 469 20.79 0.42 -9.50
N LYS A 470 19.61 0.82 -9.00
CA LYS A 470 19.13 2.21 -9.02
C LYS A 470 19.07 2.74 -7.59
N ASN A 471 19.53 3.98 -7.43
CA ASN A 471 19.50 4.74 -6.18
C ASN A 471 19.14 6.19 -6.53
N GLY A 472 18.05 6.70 -5.97
CA GLY A 472 17.48 8.02 -6.25
C GLY A 472 16.10 7.99 -6.94
N ASP A 473 15.71 6.87 -7.54
CA ASP A 473 14.39 6.68 -8.18
C ASP A 473 13.51 5.75 -7.33
N ASP A 474 12.22 6.03 -7.23
CA ASP A 474 11.24 5.16 -6.55
C ASP A 474 10.74 4.09 -7.52
N LEU A 475 11.06 2.82 -7.26
CA LEU A 475 10.71 1.69 -8.13
C LEU A 475 9.39 1.00 -7.77
N ARG A 476 8.63 1.51 -6.81
CA ARG A 476 7.37 0.86 -6.38
C ARG A 476 6.34 0.80 -7.51
N GLN A 477 6.25 1.86 -8.33
CA GLN A 477 5.34 1.91 -9.47
C GLN A 477 5.77 0.94 -10.58
N ASP A 478 7.06 0.88 -10.92
CA ASP A 478 7.62 -0.07 -11.88
C ASP A 478 7.35 -1.53 -11.43
N MET A 479 7.58 -1.83 -10.15
CA MET A 479 7.34 -3.15 -9.57
C MET A 479 5.85 -3.56 -9.70
N LEU A 480 4.92 -2.68 -9.35
CA LEU A 480 3.48 -2.95 -9.52
C LEU A 480 3.12 -3.15 -10.99
N THR A 481 3.64 -2.31 -11.89
CA THR A 481 3.36 -2.39 -13.32
C THR A 481 3.82 -3.73 -13.90
N LEU A 482 5.05 -4.15 -13.58
CA LEU A 482 5.60 -5.42 -14.05
C LEU A 482 4.87 -6.63 -13.44
N GLN A 483 4.44 -6.55 -12.18
CA GLN A 483 3.59 -7.58 -11.57
C GLN A 483 2.24 -7.71 -12.28
N MET A 484 1.63 -6.60 -12.69
CA MET A 484 0.38 -6.61 -13.47
C MET A 484 0.59 -7.20 -14.86
N ILE A 485 1.68 -6.84 -15.56
CA ILE A 485 2.04 -7.46 -16.85
C ILE A 485 2.26 -8.96 -16.69
N GLN A 486 2.93 -9.39 -15.62
CA GLN A 486 3.11 -10.81 -15.30
C GLN A 486 1.77 -11.51 -15.06
N LEU A 487 0.84 -10.89 -14.33
CA LEU A 487 -0.50 -11.44 -14.11
C LEU A 487 -1.25 -11.62 -15.43
N MET A 488 -1.17 -10.64 -16.34
CA MET A 488 -1.80 -10.74 -17.66
C MET A 488 -1.20 -11.86 -18.50
N ASP A 489 0.12 -12.01 -18.48
CA ASP A 489 0.81 -13.12 -19.14
C ASP A 489 0.36 -14.49 -18.59
N VAL A 490 0.18 -14.61 -17.27
CA VAL A 490 -0.39 -15.82 -16.64
C VAL A 490 -1.83 -16.07 -17.12
N LEU A 491 -2.70 -15.06 -17.10
CA LEU A 491 -4.09 -15.20 -17.53
C LEU A 491 -4.21 -15.57 -19.02
N TRP A 492 -3.41 -14.96 -19.90
CA TRP A 492 -3.40 -15.31 -21.32
C TRP A 492 -2.92 -16.75 -21.54
N LYS A 493 -1.87 -17.17 -20.85
CA LYS A 493 -1.35 -18.55 -20.95
C LYS A 493 -2.34 -19.59 -20.43
N GLN A 494 -3.16 -19.27 -19.42
CA GLN A 494 -4.24 -20.14 -18.95
C GLN A 494 -5.28 -20.41 -20.05
N GLU A 495 -5.53 -19.44 -20.92
CA GLU A 495 -6.40 -19.57 -22.10
C GLU A 495 -5.64 -20.07 -23.35
N GLY A 496 -4.40 -20.56 -23.20
CA GLY A 496 -3.58 -21.09 -24.29
C GLY A 496 -2.92 -20.05 -25.19
N LEU A 497 -2.90 -18.78 -24.78
CA LEU A 497 -2.31 -17.66 -25.53
C LEU A 497 -0.95 -17.23 -24.94
N ASP A 498 0.16 -17.73 -25.49
CA ASP A 498 1.51 -17.25 -25.14
C ASP A 498 1.91 -16.05 -26.03
N LEU A 499 1.82 -14.83 -25.48
CA LEU A 499 2.20 -13.59 -26.18
C LEU A 499 3.71 -13.26 -26.06
N ARG A 500 4.52 -14.18 -25.52
CA ARG A 500 5.99 -14.04 -25.41
C ARG A 500 6.39 -12.78 -24.62
N MET A 501 5.64 -12.47 -23.56
CA MET A 501 5.92 -11.33 -22.68
C MET A 501 7.25 -11.50 -21.95
N THR A 502 7.92 -10.39 -21.61
CA THR A 502 9.16 -10.37 -20.83
C THR A 502 8.98 -9.54 -19.54
N PRO A 503 8.21 -10.03 -18.55
CA PRO A 503 8.06 -9.36 -17.26
C PRO A 503 9.31 -9.58 -16.39
N TYR A 504 10.38 -8.83 -16.69
CA TYR A 504 11.64 -8.90 -15.95
C TYR A 504 11.47 -8.45 -14.49
N GLY A 505 12.30 -8.98 -13.59
CA GLY A 505 12.26 -8.65 -12.17
C GLY A 505 12.54 -7.18 -11.89
N CYS A 506 11.75 -6.59 -10.99
CA CYS A 506 11.98 -5.26 -10.42
C CYS A 506 11.63 -5.32 -8.94
N LEU A 507 12.54 -4.88 -8.08
CA LEU A 507 12.37 -4.99 -6.63
C LEU A 507 12.90 -3.74 -5.92
N SER A 508 12.03 -3.09 -5.16
CA SER A 508 12.45 -2.06 -4.21
C SER A 508 13.16 -2.71 -3.02
N THR A 509 14.30 -2.17 -2.60
CA THR A 509 15.12 -2.70 -1.51
C THR A 509 15.37 -1.69 -0.38
N GLY A 510 14.98 -0.43 -0.57
CA GLY A 510 15.16 0.65 0.42
C GLY A 510 14.56 1.98 -0.05
N ASP A 511 14.86 3.06 0.67
CA ASP A 511 14.44 4.42 0.29
C ASP A 511 15.01 4.79 -1.08
N LYS A 512 14.11 4.93 -2.07
CA LYS A 512 14.42 5.23 -3.48
C LYS A 512 15.58 4.37 -4.01
N THR A 513 15.65 3.12 -3.58
CA THR A 513 16.73 2.19 -3.91
C THR A 513 16.14 0.85 -4.29
N GLY A 514 16.65 0.25 -5.36
CA GLY A 514 16.21 -1.08 -5.77
C GLY A 514 17.00 -1.65 -6.93
N LEU A 515 16.56 -2.83 -7.35
CA LEU A 515 17.20 -3.63 -8.39
C LEU A 515 16.22 -3.85 -9.55
N ILE A 516 16.77 -3.93 -10.76
CA ILE A 516 16.06 -4.34 -11.97
C ILE A 516 16.87 -5.46 -12.62
N GLU A 517 16.20 -6.51 -13.04
CA GLU A 517 16.81 -7.61 -13.79
C GLU A 517 17.23 -7.13 -15.19
N VAL A 518 18.46 -7.44 -15.57
CA VAL A 518 18.89 -7.21 -16.94
C VAL A 518 18.36 -8.32 -17.83
N VAL A 519 17.62 -7.92 -18.86
CA VAL A 519 17.31 -8.81 -19.98
C VAL A 519 18.51 -8.82 -20.93
N MET A 520 19.32 -9.87 -20.84
CA MET A 520 20.50 -10.04 -21.69
C MET A 520 20.11 -10.14 -23.17
N HIS A 521 21.06 -9.86 -24.06
CA HIS A 521 20.86 -9.88 -25.52
C HIS A 521 19.71 -8.98 -26.01
N SER A 522 19.44 -7.89 -25.29
CA SER A 522 18.50 -6.86 -25.68
C SER A 522 19.19 -5.53 -25.96
N ASP A 523 18.54 -4.66 -26.74
CA ASP A 523 18.97 -3.28 -26.94
C ASP A 523 17.74 -2.36 -27.04
N THR A 524 17.94 -1.08 -26.77
CA THR A 524 16.86 -0.09 -26.89
C THR A 524 16.60 0.23 -28.36
N ILE A 525 15.34 0.50 -28.71
CA ILE A 525 14.97 0.93 -30.06
C ILE A 525 15.79 2.16 -30.50
N ALA A 526 16.04 3.09 -29.58
CA ALA A 526 16.86 4.27 -29.84
C ALA A 526 18.29 3.90 -30.27
N ASN A 527 18.96 2.99 -29.56
CA ASN A 527 20.30 2.53 -29.92
C ASN A 527 20.31 1.79 -31.26
N ILE A 528 19.32 0.93 -31.52
CA ILE A 528 19.21 0.21 -32.80
C ILE A 528 19.06 1.18 -33.97
N GLN A 529 18.32 2.28 -33.77
CA GLN A 529 18.16 3.34 -34.77
C GLN A 529 19.42 4.20 -34.95
N LEU A 530 20.22 4.39 -33.90
CA LEU A 530 21.49 5.13 -33.94
C LEU A 530 22.63 4.33 -34.59
N ASN A 531 22.71 3.01 -34.34
CA ASN A 531 23.86 2.14 -34.68
C ASN A 531 24.10 1.89 -36.19
N LYS A 532 23.45 2.63 -37.10
CA LYS A 532 23.69 2.54 -38.56
C LYS A 532 23.99 3.86 -39.27
N SER A 533 24.18 4.97 -38.58
CA SER A 533 24.54 6.25 -39.22
C SER A 533 26.04 6.37 -39.55
N ASN A 534 26.61 5.38 -40.26
CA ASN A 534 27.78 5.61 -41.12
C ASN A 534 27.37 5.79 -42.59
N MET A 535 26.07 5.85 -42.88
CA MET A 535 25.54 6.35 -44.15
C MET A 535 24.77 7.64 -43.90
N ALA A 536 24.96 8.60 -44.82
CA ALA A 536 24.61 10.00 -44.72
C ALA A 536 23.23 10.32 -44.10
N ALA A 537 23.22 11.44 -43.38
CA ALA A 537 22.07 12.04 -42.72
C ALA A 537 20.85 12.20 -43.64
N THR A 538 19.76 11.46 -43.40
CA THR A 538 18.35 11.93 -43.50
C THR A 538 17.36 10.80 -43.15
N ALA A 539 16.98 10.69 -41.88
CA ALA A 539 15.63 10.32 -41.41
C ALA A 539 15.65 10.14 -39.88
N ALA A 540 14.76 10.82 -39.16
CA ALA A 540 14.55 10.62 -37.73
C ALA A 540 14.01 9.22 -37.37
N PHE A 541 13.59 8.43 -38.36
CA PHE A 541 13.16 7.05 -38.24
C PHE A 541 13.60 6.25 -39.47
N ASN A 542 14.67 5.47 -39.36
CA ASN A 542 14.99 4.46 -40.37
C ASN A 542 14.02 3.27 -40.20
N LYS A 543 13.00 3.20 -41.07
CA LYS A 543 11.95 2.16 -41.02
C LYS A 543 12.51 0.74 -41.09
N ASP A 544 13.67 0.55 -41.72
CA ASP A 544 14.29 -0.75 -41.91
C ASP A 544 15.34 -1.09 -40.85
N ALA A 545 15.73 -0.14 -39.99
CA ALA A 545 16.78 -0.38 -38.99
C ALA A 545 16.42 -1.54 -38.06
N LEU A 546 15.17 -1.57 -37.59
CA LEU A 546 14.67 -2.59 -36.69
C LEU A 546 14.64 -3.98 -37.35
N LEU A 547 14.06 -4.06 -38.55
CA LEU A 547 13.98 -5.30 -39.30
C LEU A 547 15.37 -5.83 -39.66
N ASN A 548 16.30 -4.95 -40.03
CA ASN A 548 17.66 -5.34 -40.36
C ASN A 548 18.45 -5.81 -39.14
N TRP A 549 18.22 -5.21 -37.97
CA TRP A 549 18.80 -5.68 -36.71
C TRP A 549 18.23 -7.06 -36.34
N LEU A 550 16.92 -7.26 -36.48
CA LEU A 550 16.31 -8.58 -36.27
C LEU A 550 16.88 -9.65 -37.21
N LYS A 551 17.04 -9.34 -38.50
CA LYS A 551 17.64 -10.24 -39.50
C LYS A 551 19.11 -10.56 -39.20
N SER A 552 19.89 -9.60 -38.69
CA SER A 552 21.29 -9.86 -38.35
C SER A 552 21.46 -10.75 -37.13
N LYS A 553 20.47 -10.74 -36.22
CA LYS A 553 20.41 -11.65 -35.07
C LYS A 553 19.77 -13.01 -35.39
N ASN A 554 18.89 -13.06 -36.40
CA ASN A 554 18.11 -14.24 -36.75
C ASN A 554 18.22 -14.56 -38.25
N PRO A 555 19.35 -15.12 -38.72
CA PRO A 555 19.49 -15.52 -40.11
C PRO A 555 18.53 -16.68 -40.43
N GLY A 556 17.47 -16.41 -41.20
CA GLY A 556 16.59 -17.44 -41.78
C GLY A 556 15.19 -17.63 -41.18
N TYR A 557 14.80 -16.88 -40.14
CA TYR A 557 13.50 -17.05 -39.45
C TYR A 557 12.55 -15.82 -39.52
N VAL A 558 11.25 -16.10 -39.42
CA VAL A 558 10.14 -15.12 -39.48
C VAL A 558 9.92 -14.46 -38.11
N VAL A 559 9.66 -13.15 -38.15
CA VAL A 559 9.47 -12.19 -37.04
C VAL A 559 8.14 -12.43 -36.29
N ILE A 560 7.87 -13.65 -35.80
CA ILE A 560 6.59 -13.98 -35.14
C ILE A 560 6.54 -13.47 -33.69
N ALA A 561 7.62 -13.65 -32.93
CA ALA A 561 7.69 -13.26 -31.52
C ALA A 561 7.54 -11.74 -31.31
N PHE A 562 8.07 -10.92 -32.23
CA PHE A 562 7.94 -9.46 -32.18
C PHE A 562 6.47 -9.01 -32.32
N THR A 563 5.73 -9.59 -33.27
CA THR A 563 4.31 -9.26 -33.48
C THR A 563 3.45 -9.63 -32.28
N GLN A 564 3.71 -10.79 -31.65
CA GLN A 564 2.99 -11.26 -30.48
C GLN A 564 3.19 -10.33 -29.26
N CYS A 565 4.42 -9.93 -28.98
CA CYS A 565 4.73 -9.02 -27.87
C CYS A 565 4.19 -7.60 -28.11
N CYS A 566 4.30 -7.08 -29.35
CA CYS A 566 3.76 -5.76 -29.68
C CYS A 566 2.24 -5.67 -29.50
N PHE A 567 1.48 -6.73 -29.83
CA PHE A 567 0.02 -6.76 -29.66
C PHE A 567 -0.40 -6.54 -28.20
N ALA A 568 0.30 -7.16 -27.25
CA ALA A 568 0.05 -7.02 -25.81
C ALA A 568 0.33 -5.59 -25.29
N THR A 569 1.45 -4.98 -25.71
CA THR A 569 1.85 -3.63 -25.25
C THR A 569 0.94 -2.49 -25.73
N SER A 570 0.08 -2.74 -26.72
CA SER A 570 -0.90 -1.77 -27.24
C SER A 570 -1.90 -1.30 -26.18
N PHE A 571 -2.14 -2.12 -25.17
CA PHE A 571 -3.29 -1.96 -24.28
C PHE A 571 -3.02 -1.14 -23.01
N GLN A 572 -1.77 -0.80 -22.64
CA GLN A 572 -1.51 -0.57 -21.20
C GLN A 572 -0.55 0.52 -20.70
N LEU A 573 0.25 1.21 -21.51
CA LEU A 573 1.23 2.17 -20.94
C LEU A 573 1.36 3.48 -21.75
N GLY A 574 1.27 4.61 -21.04
CA GLY A 574 1.76 5.91 -21.48
C GLY A 574 3.29 5.99 -21.36
N ASP A 575 3.93 6.70 -22.29
CA ASP A 575 5.39 6.76 -22.52
C ASP A 575 6.06 5.40 -22.78
N ARG A 576 6.16 5.05 -24.08
CA ARG A 576 6.60 3.73 -24.55
C ARG A 576 8.13 3.63 -24.63
N ILE A 577 8.74 2.87 -23.71
CA ILE A 577 10.05 2.24 -23.92
C ILE A 577 9.80 0.78 -24.30
N ILE A 578 9.98 0.43 -25.57
CA ILE A 578 9.92 -0.95 -26.06
C ILE A 578 11.35 -1.50 -26.04
N THR A 579 11.59 -2.59 -25.33
CA THR A 579 12.86 -3.32 -25.36
C THR A 579 12.67 -4.60 -26.16
N LEU A 580 13.58 -4.88 -27.11
CA LEU A 580 13.50 -6.08 -27.94
C LEU A 580 14.53 -7.12 -27.50
N THR A 581 14.05 -8.34 -27.36
CA THR A 581 14.85 -9.52 -27.05
C THR A 581 15.08 -10.34 -28.31
N SER A 582 16.32 -10.81 -28.49
CA SER A 582 16.57 -11.92 -29.40
C SER A 582 16.01 -13.22 -28.79
N PRO A 583 15.47 -14.16 -29.58
CA PRO A 583 15.08 -15.49 -29.10
C PRO A 583 16.20 -16.22 -28.36
#